data_AF-A0A972NS59-F1
#
_entry.id   AF-A0A972NS59-F1
#
_cell.length_a   1.000
_cell.length_b   1.000
_cell.length_c   1.000
_cell.angle_alpha   90.00
_cell.angle_beta   90.00
_cell.angle_gamma   90.00
#
_symmetry.space_group_name_H-M   'P 1'
#
loop_
_entity.id
_entity.type
_entity.pdbx_description
1 polymer ?
#
loop_
_entity_poly.entity_id
_entity_poly.type
_entity_poly.pdbx_seq_one_letter_code
_entity_poly.pdbx_strand_id
1 'polypeptide(L)'
;MALTKYSPEEFPGLPCTLATSAQGICLYHVYTGRNAWHSTWINRYNDECMHASRREAELYAETLRKEGTVLYIQELPALVVRSKAGCLIATQINTDSPLRVYKPYFKMDGGTAENPEWGIHWLHKDTDLCRIADSLRPTSIWWSVRPPAQDSVIVLSSEKPFCQFDRIPDQPTLFRSFSTGSDYWLGWETTKRALDPEPVRYLERMFSIPHPVIFPAGFDSRMPLGGRQD
;
A
#
# COMPACT_ATOMS: atom_id res chain seq x y z
N MET A 1 4.62 -0.16 -15.95
CA MET A 1 5.24 -1.20 -15.10
C MET A 1 4.12 -2.05 -14.55
N ALA A 2 4.18 -3.38 -14.64
CA ALA A 2 3.11 -4.23 -14.10
C ALA A 2 3.25 -4.29 -12.57
N LEU A 3 2.25 -3.74 -11.87
CA LEU A 3 2.01 -3.97 -10.45
C LEU A 3 0.89 -4.98 -10.36
N THR A 4 1.13 -6.08 -9.64
CA THR A 4 0.12 -7.12 -9.45
C THR A 4 -0.25 -7.20 -7.98
N LYS A 5 -1.46 -7.68 -7.69
CA LYS A 5 -1.86 -7.98 -6.32
C LYS A 5 -0.92 -9.03 -5.75
N TYR A 6 -0.45 -8.84 -4.53
CA TYR A 6 0.46 -9.80 -3.92
C TYR A 6 -0.24 -11.14 -3.70
N SER A 7 0.34 -12.19 -4.27
CA SER A 7 0.00 -13.59 -4.02
C SER A 7 1.29 -14.39 -3.84
N PRO A 8 1.44 -15.18 -2.75
CA PRO A 8 2.61 -16.04 -2.56
C PRO A 8 2.82 -17.05 -3.70
N GLU A 9 1.74 -17.47 -4.35
CA GLU A 9 1.75 -18.44 -5.45
C GLU A 9 2.30 -17.83 -6.74
N GLU A 10 2.00 -16.56 -7.00
CA GLU A 10 2.44 -15.83 -8.19
C GLU A 10 3.90 -15.39 -8.10
N PHE A 11 4.44 -15.27 -6.89
CA PHE A 11 5.80 -14.76 -6.63
C PHE A 11 6.59 -15.65 -5.67
N PRO A 12 6.97 -16.88 -6.07
CA PRO A 12 7.61 -17.83 -5.15
C PRO A 12 8.95 -17.35 -4.57
N GLY A 13 9.61 -16.37 -5.20
CA GLY A 13 10.86 -15.77 -4.71
C GLY A 13 10.68 -14.68 -3.63
N LEU A 14 9.48 -14.08 -3.51
CA LEU A 14 9.21 -13.01 -2.54
C LEU A 14 8.99 -13.50 -1.10
N PRO A 15 8.40 -14.68 -0.83
CA PRO A 15 8.17 -15.11 0.54
C PRO A 15 9.43 -15.33 1.38
N CYS A 16 10.58 -15.62 0.77
CA CYS A 16 11.81 -16.00 1.48
C CYS A 16 12.93 -14.95 1.38
N THR A 17 12.60 -13.72 0.97
CA THR A 17 13.58 -12.63 0.83
C THR A 17 13.40 -11.60 1.94
N LEU A 18 14.54 -11.15 2.46
CA LEU A 18 14.58 -10.17 3.54
C LEU A 18 14.38 -8.76 3.01
N ALA A 19 13.60 -7.97 3.75
CA ALA A 19 13.43 -6.55 3.52
C ALA A 19 14.75 -5.81 3.73
N THR A 20 15.12 -4.96 2.77
CA THR A 20 16.40 -4.24 2.74
C THR A 20 16.24 -2.74 2.97
N SER A 21 15.13 -2.17 2.52
CA SER A 21 14.81 -0.75 2.64
C SER A 21 13.30 -0.54 2.53
N ALA A 22 12.78 0.53 3.11
CA ALA A 22 11.43 1.01 2.84
C ALA A 22 11.47 2.48 2.41
N GLN A 23 10.47 2.90 1.65
CA GLN A 23 10.33 4.26 1.15
C GLN A 23 8.85 4.64 1.01
N GLY A 24 8.50 5.87 1.36
CA GLY A 24 7.22 6.46 1.00
C GLY A 24 7.20 6.86 -0.47
N ILE A 25 6.21 6.36 -1.20
CA ILE A 25 6.04 6.56 -2.65
C ILE A 25 4.62 7.01 -3.01
N CYS A 26 4.47 7.58 -4.20
CA CYS A 26 3.17 7.90 -4.79
C CYS A 26 2.78 6.81 -5.80
N LEU A 27 1.58 6.23 -5.63
CA LEU A 27 0.90 5.43 -6.64
C LEU A 27 -0.17 6.26 -7.33
N TYR A 28 -0.50 5.89 -8.56
CA TYR A 28 -1.55 6.49 -9.36
C TYR A 28 -2.68 5.48 -9.53
N HIS A 29 -3.81 5.73 -8.87
CA HIS A 29 -4.99 4.88 -8.91
C HIS A 29 -5.99 5.38 -9.94
N VAL A 30 -6.27 4.57 -10.95
CA VAL A 30 -7.22 4.87 -12.03
C VAL A 30 -8.57 4.27 -11.71
N TYR A 31 -9.62 5.08 -11.72
CA TYR A 31 -10.99 4.58 -11.53
C TYR A 31 -12.00 5.40 -12.33
N THR A 32 -13.17 4.82 -12.59
CA THR A 32 -14.28 5.50 -13.25
C THR A 32 -15.27 6.02 -12.21
N GLY A 33 -15.72 7.27 -12.34
CA GLY A 33 -16.86 7.78 -11.58
C GLY A 33 -18.14 7.76 -12.43
N ARG A 34 -19.30 7.56 -11.79
CA ARG A 34 -20.61 7.67 -12.45
C ARG A 34 -21.41 8.81 -11.83
N ASN A 35 -21.25 10.07 -12.24
CA ASN A 35 -22.02 11.24 -11.75
C ASN A 35 -23.33 10.89 -11.01
N ALA A 36 -23.26 10.68 -9.70
CA ALA A 36 -24.42 10.40 -8.85
C ALA A 36 -24.45 11.51 -7.80
N TRP A 37 -25.53 12.27 -7.81
CA TRP A 37 -25.62 13.59 -7.17
C TRP A 37 -25.43 13.56 -5.63
N HIS A 38 -25.44 12.41 -4.95
CA HIS A 38 -25.41 12.37 -3.47
C HIS A 38 -24.85 11.08 -2.84
N SER A 39 -23.70 10.53 -3.25
CA SER A 39 -23.25 9.26 -2.63
C SER A 39 -21.75 9.21 -2.33
N THR A 40 -21.43 8.79 -1.11
CA THR A 40 -20.11 8.35 -0.66
C THR A 40 -19.56 7.34 -1.67
N TRP A 41 -18.56 7.74 -2.45
CA TRP A 41 -17.94 6.90 -3.46
C TRP A 41 -17.11 5.82 -2.78
N ILE A 42 -17.60 4.58 -2.76
CA ILE A 42 -16.77 3.43 -2.41
C ILE A 42 -16.04 3.03 -3.69
N ASN A 43 -14.76 3.39 -3.78
CA ASN A 43 -13.92 2.95 -4.87
C ASN A 43 -13.60 1.46 -4.66
N ARG A 44 -13.99 0.63 -5.62
CA ARG A 44 -13.57 -0.77 -5.66
C ARG A 44 -12.23 -0.85 -6.36
N TYR A 45 -11.32 -1.62 -5.78
CA TYR A 45 -10.10 -2.01 -6.46
C TYR A 45 -10.46 -2.93 -7.62
N ASN A 46 -9.87 -2.68 -8.79
CA ASN A 46 -9.87 -3.58 -9.93
C ASN A 46 -8.42 -3.95 -10.23
N ASP A 47 -8.21 -5.11 -10.85
CA ASP A 47 -6.87 -5.46 -11.30
C ASP A 47 -6.34 -4.42 -12.30
N GLU A 48 -5.03 -4.21 -12.27
CA GLU A 48 -4.30 -3.26 -13.14
C GLU A 48 -4.60 -1.76 -12.93
N CYS A 49 -5.42 -1.38 -11.95
CA CYS A 49 -5.80 0.02 -11.74
C CYS A 49 -4.75 0.88 -11.02
N MET A 50 -3.64 0.29 -10.59
CA MET A 50 -2.57 0.95 -9.83
C MET A 50 -1.30 1.06 -10.67
N HIS A 51 -0.77 2.27 -10.80
CA HIS A 51 0.42 2.54 -11.61
C HIS A 51 1.49 3.29 -10.82
N ALA A 52 2.75 3.13 -11.25
CA ALA A 52 3.90 3.72 -10.58
C ALA A 52 4.23 5.15 -11.02
N SER A 53 3.67 5.60 -12.14
CA SER A 53 3.82 6.96 -12.63
C SER A 53 2.52 7.49 -13.23
N ARG A 54 2.38 8.81 -13.22
CA ARG A 54 1.23 9.49 -13.80
C ARG A 54 1.03 9.14 -15.27
N ARG A 55 2.13 9.12 -16.05
CA ARG A 55 2.08 8.83 -17.49
C ARG A 55 1.51 7.44 -17.77
N GLU A 56 1.90 6.43 -16.99
CA GLU A 56 1.37 5.08 -17.13
C GLU A 56 -0.14 5.03 -16.82
N ALA A 57 -0.57 5.75 -15.79
CA ALA A 57 -1.99 5.88 -15.46
C ALA A 57 -2.80 6.60 -16.55
N GLU A 58 -2.25 7.66 -17.16
CA GLU A 58 -2.91 8.38 -18.26
C GLU A 58 -3.05 7.48 -19.51
N LEU A 59 -2.01 6.72 -19.86
CA LEU A 59 -2.06 5.75 -20.95
C LEU A 59 -3.10 4.66 -20.70
N TYR A 60 -3.15 4.12 -19.48
CA TYR A 60 -4.16 3.14 -19.10
C TYR A 60 -5.57 3.73 -19.15
N ALA A 61 -5.76 4.96 -18.63
CA ALA A 61 -7.04 5.63 -18.69
C ALA A 61 -7.54 5.81 -20.14
N GLU A 62 -6.67 6.13 -21.09
CA GLU A 62 -7.05 6.22 -22.51
C GLU A 62 -7.59 4.87 -23.04
N THR A 63 -7.04 3.74 -22.61
CA THR A 63 -7.53 2.40 -23.00
C THR A 63 -8.93 2.10 -22.47
N LEU A 64 -9.34 2.77 -21.38
CA LEU A 64 -10.66 2.64 -20.78
C LEU A 64 -11.69 3.62 -21.36
N ARG A 65 -11.27 4.50 -22.28
CA ARG A 65 -12.10 5.56 -22.82
C ARG A 65 -13.30 4.98 -23.57
N LYS A 66 -14.48 5.36 -23.11
CA LYS A 66 -15.78 5.06 -23.72
C LYS A 66 -16.66 6.30 -23.65
N GLU A 67 -17.62 6.40 -24.56
CA GLU A 67 -18.57 7.51 -24.58
C GLU A 67 -19.27 7.67 -23.22
N GLY A 68 -19.35 8.91 -22.73
CA GLY A 68 -19.99 9.24 -21.45
C GLY A 68 -19.23 8.81 -20.18
N THR A 69 -18.02 8.24 -20.29
CA THR A 69 -17.24 7.82 -19.12
C THR A 69 -16.31 8.93 -18.64
N VAL A 70 -16.32 9.21 -17.33
CA VAL A 70 -15.34 10.08 -16.68
C VAL A 70 -14.35 9.22 -15.90
N LEU A 71 -13.08 9.35 -16.25
CA LEU A 71 -11.96 8.68 -15.62
C LEU A 71 -11.32 9.62 -14.60
N TYR A 72 -10.80 9.02 -13.54
CA TYR A 72 -10.11 9.70 -12.47
C TYR A 72 -8.76 9.03 -12.26
N ILE A 73 -7.74 9.84 -12.02
CA ILE A 73 -6.43 9.39 -11.55
C ILE A 73 -6.21 10.03 -10.18
N GLN A 74 -6.01 9.22 -9.16
CA GLN A 74 -5.75 9.68 -7.81
C GLN A 74 -4.31 9.39 -7.41
N GLU A 75 -3.62 10.40 -6.90
CA GLU A 75 -2.36 10.22 -6.18
C GLU A 75 -2.62 9.58 -4.82
N LEU A 76 -1.93 8.47 -4.56
CA LEU A 76 -2.05 7.67 -3.36
C LEU A 76 -0.67 7.49 -2.70
N PRO A 77 -0.48 8.04 -1.49
CA PRO A 77 0.62 7.66 -0.62
C PRO A 77 0.61 6.16 -0.38
N ALA A 78 1.75 5.54 -0.60
CA ALA A 78 1.98 4.12 -0.44
C ALA A 78 3.36 3.89 0.16
N LEU A 79 3.51 2.79 0.89
CA LEU A 79 4.81 2.33 1.38
C LEU A 79 5.33 1.26 0.45
N VAL A 80 6.54 1.42 -0.09
CA VAL A 80 7.26 0.33 -0.76
C VAL A 80 8.32 -0.23 0.15
N VAL A 81 8.34 -1.55 0.32
CA VAL A 81 9.40 -2.31 0.98
C VAL A 81 10.14 -3.12 -0.07
N ARG A 82 11.44 -2.92 -0.17
CA ARG A 82 12.31 -3.54 -1.19
C ARG A 82 13.11 -4.68 -0.59
N SER A 83 13.41 -5.66 -1.42
CA SER A 83 14.30 -6.77 -1.14
C SER A 83 15.19 -7.03 -2.35
N LYS A 84 16.05 -8.06 -2.29
CA LYS A 84 16.85 -8.47 -3.45
C LYS A 84 16.02 -9.10 -4.58
N ALA A 85 14.91 -9.76 -4.26
CA ALA A 85 14.08 -10.49 -5.22
C ALA A 85 12.91 -9.66 -5.79
N GLY A 86 12.69 -8.44 -5.29
CA GLY A 86 11.57 -7.60 -5.70
C GLY A 86 11.12 -6.65 -4.60
N CYS A 87 9.92 -6.09 -4.74
CA CYS A 87 9.33 -5.22 -3.75
C CYS A 87 7.88 -5.56 -3.45
N LEU A 88 7.47 -5.22 -2.23
CA LEU A 88 6.11 -5.24 -1.74
C LEU A 88 5.65 -3.78 -1.59
N ILE A 89 4.44 -3.47 -2.04
CA ILE A 89 3.88 -2.12 -1.98
C ILE A 89 2.56 -2.19 -1.24
N ALA A 90 2.35 -1.30 -0.30
CA ALA A 90 1.15 -1.25 0.52
C ALA A 90 0.53 0.13 0.50
N THR A 91 -0.77 0.21 0.29
CA THR A 91 -1.55 1.44 0.43
C THR A 91 -2.94 1.12 0.94
N GLN A 92 -3.73 2.17 1.17
CA GLN A 92 -5.12 2.04 1.56
C GLN A 92 -5.99 3.02 0.76
N ILE A 93 -7.06 2.51 0.16
CA ILE A 93 -8.10 3.29 -0.51
C ILE A 93 -9.32 3.48 0.42
N ASN A 94 -10.28 4.32 0.00
CA ASN A 94 -11.48 4.64 0.79
C ASN A 94 -11.18 5.24 2.18
N THR A 95 -10.03 5.92 2.29
CA THR A 95 -9.62 6.66 3.48
C THR A 95 -8.87 7.92 3.08
N ASP A 96 -8.94 8.94 3.92
CA ASP A 96 -8.18 10.18 3.78
C ASP A 96 -6.84 10.11 4.52
N SER A 97 -6.49 8.98 5.15
CA SER A 97 -5.22 8.81 5.87
C SER A 97 -4.70 7.38 5.74
N PRO A 98 -4.11 7.02 4.59
CA PRO A 98 -3.70 5.65 4.31
C PRO A 98 -2.75 5.08 5.35
N LEU A 99 -3.00 3.84 5.80
CA LEU A 99 -2.17 3.11 6.77
C LEU A 99 -2.07 3.75 8.17
N ARG A 100 -2.84 4.80 8.49
CA ARG A 100 -2.78 5.49 9.79
C ARG A 100 -2.94 4.57 10.99
N VAL A 101 -3.82 3.58 10.88
CA VAL A 101 -4.15 2.68 11.99
C VAL A 101 -3.28 1.41 12.01
N TYR A 102 -2.35 1.27 11.06
CA TYR A 102 -1.36 0.19 11.07
C TYR A 102 -0.29 0.46 12.13
N LYS A 103 -0.02 -0.55 12.96
CA LYS A 103 0.99 -0.51 14.01
C LYS A 103 2.23 -1.23 13.50
N PRO A 104 3.39 -0.56 13.32
CA PRO A 104 4.61 -1.23 12.91
C PRO A 104 5.26 -2.06 14.04
N TYR A 105 4.80 -1.86 15.28
CA TYR A 105 5.27 -2.56 16.48
C TYR A 105 4.13 -2.79 17.48
N PHE A 106 4.24 -3.84 18.30
CA PHE A 106 3.43 -4.04 19.50
C PHE A 106 4.30 -4.06 20.74
N LYS A 107 3.83 -3.44 21.83
CA LYS A 107 4.33 -3.75 23.17
C LYS A 107 3.50 -4.90 23.73
N MET A 108 4.14 -5.96 24.21
CA MET A 108 3.42 -7.00 24.96
C MET A 108 3.12 -6.46 26.36
N ASP A 109 1.86 -6.57 26.79
CA ASP A 109 1.49 -6.32 28.18
C ASP A 109 2.12 -7.41 29.06
N GLY A 110 3.06 -7.01 29.92
CA GLY A 110 3.84 -7.93 30.75
C GLY A 110 5.37 -7.72 30.72
N GLY A 111 5.87 -6.83 29.86
CA GLY A 111 7.26 -6.37 29.97
C GLY A 111 7.46 -5.62 31.29
N THR A 112 8.31 -6.14 32.17
CA THR A 112 8.69 -5.43 33.40
C THR A 112 9.35 -4.10 33.05
N ALA A 113 9.23 -3.11 33.93
CA ALA A 113 9.79 -1.75 33.75
C ALA A 113 11.30 -1.72 33.46
N GLU A 114 12.00 -2.83 33.68
CA GLU A 114 13.43 -3.00 33.45
C GLU A 114 13.80 -3.36 32.00
N ASN A 115 12.81 -3.64 31.13
CA ASN A 115 13.11 -4.01 29.75
C ASN A 115 11.99 -3.55 28.77
N PRO A 116 11.96 -2.27 28.38
CA PRO A 116 10.94 -1.70 27.49
C PRO A 116 11.04 -2.15 26.02
N GLU A 117 12.02 -3.01 25.68
CA GLU A 117 12.37 -3.43 24.32
C GLU A 117 11.70 -4.73 23.84
N TRP A 118 10.83 -5.35 24.64
CA TRP A 118 10.10 -6.57 24.26
C TRP A 118 8.93 -6.30 23.30
N GLY A 119 9.21 -5.54 22.24
CA GLY A 119 8.27 -5.30 21.16
C GLY A 119 8.48 -6.30 20.03
N ILE A 120 7.39 -6.85 19.48
CA ILE A 120 7.46 -7.53 18.19
C ILE A 120 7.34 -6.43 17.12
N HIS A 121 8.33 -6.37 16.23
CA HIS A 121 8.36 -5.47 15.08
C HIS A 121 8.20 -6.31 13.81
N TRP A 122 7.21 -6.02 12.97
CA TRP A 122 7.04 -6.74 11.69
C TRP A 122 7.38 -5.88 10.48
N LEU A 123 7.47 -4.56 10.64
CA LEU A 123 7.87 -3.64 9.59
C LEU A 123 9.27 -3.08 9.88
N HIS A 124 10.31 -3.89 9.69
CA HIS A 124 11.70 -3.47 9.83
C HIS A 124 12.62 -4.14 8.81
N LYS A 125 13.86 -3.66 8.75
CA LYS A 125 14.91 -4.27 7.94
C LYS A 125 15.19 -5.70 8.40
N ASP A 126 15.47 -6.60 7.47
CA ASP A 126 15.77 -8.01 7.71
C ASP A 126 14.55 -8.86 8.15
N THR A 127 13.33 -8.34 8.02
CA THR A 127 12.10 -9.14 8.08
C THR A 127 11.76 -9.75 6.72
N ASP A 128 11.25 -10.99 6.69
CA ASP A 128 10.74 -11.62 5.48
C ASP A 128 9.57 -10.82 4.87
N LEU A 129 9.59 -10.62 3.55
CA LEU A 129 8.50 -9.89 2.88
C LEU A 129 7.14 -10.58 3.02
N CYS A 130 7.07 -11.91 3.13
CA CYS A 130 5.80 -12.59 3.39
C CYS A 130 5.20 -12.19 4.74
N ARG A 131 6.02 -12.06 5.78
CA ARG A 131 5.55 -11.65 7.10
C ARG A 131 5.04 -10.22 7.07
N ILE A 132 5.76 -9.32 6.40
CA ILE A 132 5.28 -7.95 6.18
C ILE A 132 3.95 -7.94 5.43
N ALA A 133 3.81 -8.76 4.37
CA ALA A 133 2.55 -8.87 3.66
C ALA A 133 1.41 -9.42 4.55
N ASP A 134 1.72 -10.38 5.43
CA ASP A 134 0.77 -10.97 6.36
C ASP A 134 0.35 -10.00 7.48
N SER A 135 1.24 -9.13 7.96
CA SER A 135 0.84 -8.05 8.89
C SER A 135 -0.08 -7.03 8.23
N LEU A 136 0.05 -6.81 6.92
CA LEU A 136 -0.76 -5.86 6.18
C LEU A 136 -2.16 -6.40 5.82
N ARG A 137 -2.43 -7.71 5.97
CA ARG A 137 -3.77 -8.26 5.74
C ARG A 137 -4.82 -7.53 6.61
N PRO A 138 -6.01 -7.19 6.10
CA PRO A 138 -7.04 -6.48 6.88
C PRO A 138 -7.46 -7.18 8.19
N THR A 139 -7.33 -8.50 8.26
CA THR A 139 -7.64 -9.33 9.44
C THR A 139 -6.52 -9.40 10.45
N SER A 140 -5.36 -8.82 10.14
CA SER A 140 -4.17 -8.95 10.97
C SER A 140 -4.28 -8.17 12.27
N ILE A 141 -3.64 -8.68 13.31
CA ILE A 141 -3.63 -8.02 14.64
C ILE A 141 -2.94 -6.67 14.61
N TRP A 142 -2.09 -6.41 13.60
CA TRP A 142 -1.31 -5.18 13.40
C TRP A 142 -2.13 -3.94 13.07
N TRP A 143 -3.44 -4.08 12.92
CA TRP A 143 -4.35 -2.95 12.77
C TRP A 143 -4.97 -2.58 14.12
N SER A 144 -4.80 -1.31 14.52
CA SER A 144 -5.45 -0.75 15.72
C SER A 144 -6.97 -0.85 15.66
N VAL A 145 -7.49 -0.67 14.46
CA VAL A 145 -8.89 -0.81 14.08
C VAL A 145 -8.88 -1.50 12.73
N ARG A 146 -9.72 -2.52 12.54
CA ARG A 146 -9.80 -3.22 11.26
C ARG A 146 -10.09 -2.20 10.14
N PRO A 147 -9.32 -2.21 9.03
CA PRO A 147 -9.58 -1.35 7.90
C PRO A 147 -11.03 -1.49 7.41
N PRO A 148 -11.69 -0.39 7.01
CA PRO A 148 -13.07 -0.43 6.52
C PRO A 148 -13.15 -1.17 5.18
N ALA A 149 -14.31 -1.74 4.85
CA ALA A 149 -14.67 -2.38 3.57
C ALA A 149 -13.72 -3.50 3.06
N GLN A 150 -14.29 -4.40 2.25
CA GLN A 150 -13.49 -5.32 1.45
C GLN A 150 -12.66 -4.51 0.44
N ASP A 151 -11.40 -4.91 0.22
CA ASP A 151 -10.46 -4.29 -0.73
C ASP A 151 -10.02 -2.84 -0.42
N SER A 152 -10.05 -2.40 0.84
CA SER A 152 -9.46 -1.09 1.17
C SER A 152 -7.95 -1.13 1.36
N VAL A 153 -7.37 -2.22 1.89
CA VAL A 153 -5.91 -2.37 1.96
C VAL A 153 -5.44 -3.09 0.71
N ILE A 154 -4.58 -2.42 -0.05
CA ILE A 154 -4.05 -2.93 -1.29
C ILE A 154 -2.58 -3.27 -1.07
N VAL A 155 -2.26 -4.55 -1.23
CA VAL A 155 -0.89 -5.05 -1.20
C VAL A 155 -0.53 -5.52 -2.60
N LEU A 156 0.45 -4.88 -3.20
CA LEU A 156 0.96 -5.16 -4.54
C LEU A 156 2.38 -5.71 -4.45
N SER A 157 2.82 -6.40 -5.49
CA SER A 157 4.20 -6.85 -5.63
C SER A 157 4.76 -6.56 -7.01
N SER A 158 6.10 -6.53 -7.07
CA SER A 158 6.84 -6.51 -8.33
C SER A 158 8.16 -7.28 -8.15
N GLU A 159 8.52 -8.11 -9.12
CA GLU A 159 9.81 -8.81 -9.13
C GLU A 159 10.99 -7.88 -9.41
N LYS A 160 10.73 -6.62 -9.76
CA LYS A 160 11.76 -5.62 -10.03
C LYS A 160 12.14 -4.93 -8.71
N PRO A 161 13.30 -5.25 -8.10
CA PRO A 161 13.67 -4.67 -6.81
C PRO A 161 13.89 -3.14 -6.87
N PHE A 162 14.23 -2.62 -8.04
CA PHE A 162 14.57 -1.22 -8.28
C PHE A 162 13.52 -0.44 -9.08
N CYS A 163 12.23 -0.81 -8.96
CA CYS A 163 11.14 -0.01 -9.51
C CYS A 163 11.26 1.45 -9.07
N GLN A 164 11.21 2.38 -10.03
CA GLN A 164 11.15 3.80 -9.74
C GLN A 164 9.70 4.20 -9.49
N PHE A 165 9.50 5.01 -8.46
CA PHE A 165 8.22 5.60 -8.11
C PHE A 165 8.42 7.08 -7.84
N ASP A 166 7.37 7.85 -8.10
CA ASP A 166 7.34 9.24 -7.71
C ASP A 166 7.34 9.35 -6.16
N ARG A 167 7.93 10.44 -5.65
CA ARG A 167 7.89 10.73 -4.21
C ARG A 167 6.47 11.12 -3.80
N ILE A 168 6.11 10.89 -2.54
CA ILE A 168 4.82 11.33 -2.01
C ILE A 168 4.74 12.86 -2.07
N PRO A 169 3.79 13.44 -2.82
CA PRO A 169 3.60 14.89 -2.84
C PRO A 169 3.10 15.38 -1.47
N ASP A 170 3.42 16.63 -1.11
CA ASP A 170 2.92 17.23 0.14
C ASP A 170 1.40 17.38 0.13
N GLN A 171 0.80 17.56 -1.05
CA GLN A 171 -0.63 17.66 -1.26
C GLN A 171 -1.05 16.74 -2.40
N PRO A 172 -1.52 15.52 -2.10
CA PRO A 172 -2.01 14.60 -3.11
C PRO A 172 -3.17 15.17 -3.93
N THR A 173 -3.16 14.84 -5.21
CA THR A 173 -4.06 15.41 -6.22
C THR A 173 -4.99 14.36 -6.79
N LEU A 174 -6.19 14.81 -7.19
CA LEU A 174 -7.13 14.08 -8.01
C LEU A 174 -7.19 14.72 -9.40
N PHE A 175 -6.90 13.92 -10.42
CA PHE A 175 -7.06 14.29 -11.82
C PHE A 175 -8.39 13.74 -12.34
N ARG A 176 -9.19 14.59 -12.97
CA ARG A 176 -10.47 14.24 -13.59
C ARG A 176 -10.33 14.40 -15.10
N SER A 177 -10.67 13.36 -15.85
CA SER A 177 -10.58 13.40 -17.32
C SER A 177 -11.68 14.27 -17.91
N PHE A 178 -11.40 14.96 -19.01
CA PHE A 178 -12.40 15.55 -19.91
C PHE A 178 -12.07 15.25 -21.37
N SER A 179 -13.10 15.16 -22.21
CA SER A 179 -12.95 14.92 -23.65
C SER A 179 -12.80 16.24 -24.40
N THR A 180 -11.84 16.30 -25.31
CA THR A 180 -11.60 17.42 -26.24
C THR A 180 -12.01 17.11 -27.68
N GLY A 181 -12.52 15.90 -27.94
CA GLY A 181 -12.89 15.38 -29.27
C GLY A 181 -12.36 13.95 -29.47
N SER A 182 -12.89 13.21 -30.43
CA SER A 182 -12.51 11.79 -30.68
C SER A 182 -11.05 11.61 -31.06
N ASP A 183 -10.46 12.62 -31.70
CA ASP A 183 -9.13 12.52 -32.31
C ASP A 183 -8.01 13.04 -31.40
N TYR A 184 -8.35 13.39 -30.15
CA TYR A 184 -7.43 13.96 -29.17
C TYR A 184 -7.37 13.10 -27.92
N TRP A 185 -6.20 13.10 -27.28
CA TRP A 185 -6.01 12.50 -25.94
C TRP A 185 -6.92 13.16 -24.91
N LEU A 186 -7.29 12.42 -23.86
CA LEU A 186 -8.00 12.97 -22.72
C LEU A 186 -7.25 14.15 -22.09
N GLY A 187 -7.98 15.23 -21.79
CA GLY A 187 -7.51 16.32 -20.96
C GLY A 187 -7.72 16.02 -19.48
N TRP A 188 -7.00 16.72 -18.59
CA TRP A 188 -7.04 16.50 -17.14
C TRP A 188 -7.28 17.78 -16.34
N GLU A 189 -8.40 17.83 -15.63
CA GLU A 189 -8.66 18.83 -14.59
C GLU A 189 -8.05 18.37 -13.27
N THR A 190 -7.50 19.31 -12.51
CA THR A 190 -6.74 19.03 -11.29
C THR A 190 -7.49 19.57 -10.08
N THR A 191 -7.77 18.69 -9.11
CA THR A 191 -8.41 19.05 -7.84
C THR A 191 -7.55 18.58 -6.68
N LYS A 192 -7.28 19.46 -5.72
CA LYS A 192 -6.56 19.07 -4.51
C LYS A 192 -7.40 18.10 -3.68
N ARG A 193 -6.76 17.06 -3.13
CA ARG A 193 -7.43 16.11 -2.24
C ARG A 193 -6.94 16.31 -0.80
N ALA A 194 -7.87 16.23 0.14
CA ALA A 194 -7.58 16.25 1.56
C ALA A 194 -7.08 14.86 2.04
N LEU A 195 -6.03 14.34 1.41
CA LEU A 195 -5.45 13.05 1.76
C LEU A 195 -4.12 13.27 2.48
N ASP A 196 -3.99 12.66 3.66
CA ASP A 196 -2.86 12.83 4.58
C ASP A 196 -1.74 11.82 4.28
N PRO A 197 -0.56 12.28 3.82
CA PRO A 197 0.60 11.43 3.55
C PRO A 197 1.43 11.08 4.79
N GLU A 198 1.24 11.77 5.91
CA GLU A 198 2.12 11.62 7.09
C GLU A 198 2.15 10.21 7.69
N PRO A 199 1.05 9.45 7.75
CA PRO A 199 1.09 8.06 8.19
C PRO A 199 2.10 7.20 7.43
N VAL A 200 2.17 7.34 6.11
CA VAL A 200 3.10 6.56 5.27
C VAL A 200 4.54 7.02 5.52
N ARG A 201 4.76 8.33 5.60
CA ARG A 201 6.08 8.90 5.94
C ARG A 201 6.54 8.46 7.33
N TYR A 202 5.62 8.34 8.28
CA TYR A 202 5.89 7.80 9.60
C TYR A 202 6.36 6.35 9.53
N LEU A 203 5.68 5.49 8.76
CA LEU A 203 6.08 4.08 8.60
C LEU A 203 7.46 3.94 7.93
N GLU A 204 7.78 4.78 6.93
CA GLU A 204 9.12 4.84 6.33
C GLU A 204 10.21 5.16 7.38
N ARG A 205 9.96 6.17 8.24
CA ARG A 205 10.88 6.52 9.33
C ARG A 205 11.04 5.37 10.32
N MET A 206 9.93 4.74 10.71
CA MET A 206 9.95 3.60 11.64
C MET A 206 10.74 2.41 11.11
N PHE A 207 10.64 2.11 9.81
CA PHE A 207 11.40 1.02 9.19
C PHE A 207 12.92 1.21 9.31
N SER A 208 13.38 2.47 9.33
CA SER A 208 14.80 2.84 9.37
C SER A 208 15.39 2.83 10.78
N ILE A 209 14.57 2.71 11.82
CA ILE A 209 15.03 2.67 13.21
C ILE A 209 15.70 1.31 13.45
N PRO A 210 16.97 1.26 13.92
CA PRO A 210 17.58 0.01 14.33
C PRO A 210 16.79 -0.56 15.51
N HIS A 211 16.21 -1.74 15.32
CA HIS A 211 15.56 -2.46 16.39
C HIS A 211 16.49 -3.56 16.90
N PRO A 212 16.69 -3.68 18.23
CA PRO A 212 17.31 -4.88 18.78
C PRO A 212 16.38 -6.04 18.44
N VAL A 213 16.86 -6.96 17.59
CA VAL A 213 16.10 -8.14 17.19
C VAL A 213 16.07 -9.08 18.40
N ILE A 214 15.10 -8.88 19.29
CA ILE A 214 14.84 -9.77 20.42
C ILE A 214 13.71 -10.70 19.97
N PHE A 215 14.07 -11.81 19.33
CA PHE A 215 13.13 -12.93 19.25
C PHE A 215 12.98 -13.49 20.68
N PRO A 216 11.76 -13.61 21.22
CA PRO A 216 11.58 -14.33 22.47
C PRO A 216 12.19 -15.72 22.34
N ALA A 217 12.98 -16.16 23.32
CA ALA A 217 13.54 -17.50 23.33
C ALA A 217 12.40 -18.52 23.19
N GLY A 218 12.41 -19.29 22.08
CA GLY A 218 11.34 -20.23 21.72
C GLY A 218 10.36 -19.75 20.64
N PHE A 219 10.50 -18.52 20.12
CA PHE A 219 9.76 -18.09 18.92
C PHE A 219 10.38 -18.74 17.67
N ASP A 220 9.84 -19.87 17.25
CA ASP A 220 10.23 -20.49 15.98
C ASP A 220 9.69 -19.63 14.82
N SER A 221 10.61 -18.95 14.16
CA SER A 221 10.41 -18.23 12.89
C SER A 221 9.66 -19.02 11.80
N ARG A 222 9.54 -20.35 11.92
CA ARG A 222 8.88 -21.23 10.95
C ARG A 222 7.45 -21.63 11.32
N MET A 223 6.89 -21.18 12.45
CA MET A 223 5.50 -21.53 12.79
C MET A 223 4.51 -20.70 11.96
N PRO A 224 3.57 -21.34 11.22
CA PRO A 224 2.44 -20.64 10.66
C PRO A 224 1.58 -20.09 11.82
N LEU A 225 1.20 -18.82 11.75
CA LEU A 225 0.22 -18.24 12.67
C LEU A 225 -1.08 -19.03 12.52
N GLY A 226 -1.38 -19.87 13.52
CA GLY A 226 -2.54 -20.75 13.51
C GLY A 226 -3.82 -19.98 13.20
N GLY A 227 -4.51 -20.40 12.14
CA GLY A 227 -5.89 -20.00 11.92
C GLY A 227 -6.74 -20.47 13.09
N ARG A 228 -7.29 -19.53 13.85
CA ARG A 228 -8.44 -19.85 14.69
C ARG A 228 -9.62 -20.13 13.76
N GLN A 229 -9.97 -21.41 13.66
CA GLN A 229 -11.35 -21.80 13.34
C GLN A 229 -12.20 -21.42 14.55
N ASP A 230 -13.16 -20.52 14.33
CA ASP A 230 -14.47 -20.47 15.00
C ASP A 230 -15.47 -19.95 13.96
#